data_AF-A0A499VGK5-F1
#
_entry.id   AF-A0A499VGK5-F1
#
_cell.length_a   1.000
_cell.length_b   1.000
_cell.length_c   1.000
_cell.angle_alpha   90.00
_cell.angle_beta   90.00
_cell.angle_gamma   90.00
#
_symmetry.space_group_name_H-M   'P 1'
#
loop_
_entity.id
_entity.type
_entity.pdbx_description
1 polymer ?
#
loop_
_entity_poly.entity_id
_entity_poly.type
_entity_poly.pdbx_seq_one_letter_code
_entity_poly.pdbx_strand_id
1 'polypeptide(L)'
;MVAEREAAGPVRVLLTGWFSFLDGEVTAGDALALRRVGACLDHLGVPYDVAWSAGYRPDALHLSEAARNIYSHLVFLCGPAYGRQVEELHNSFPSCVRIAVGTSVIDASAPAVTGFHHVLPRDAPGGVRPVRDLAAGAPASPGAPVVGVVLTYGQGSTRARAAMARWRLR
;
A
#
# COMPACT_ATOMS: atom_id res chain seq x y z
N MET A 1 10.08 -31.01 -24.06
CA MET A 1 10.59 -29.69 -24.48
C MET A 1 10.28 -28.73 -23.35
N VAL A 2 11.19 -28.64 -22.38
CA VAL A 2 11.03 -27.79 -21.20
C VAL A 2 11.79 -26.52 -21.53
N ALA A 3 11.08 -25.41 -21.69
CA ALA A 3 11.71 -24.11 -21.80
C ALA A 3 12.34 -23.78 -20.45
N GLU A 4 13.66 -23.66 -20.44
CA GLU A 4 14.42 -23.13 -19.32
C GLU A 4 13.86 -21.74 -18.98
N ARG A 5 13.22 -21.62 -17.81
CA ARG A 5 13.03 -20.32 -17.18
C ARG A 5 14.42 -19.83 -16.84
N GLU A 6 14.90 -18.89 -17.64
CA GLU A 6 16.01 -18.00 -17.27
C GLU A 6 15.79 -17.57 -15.82
N ALA A 7 16.74 -17.91 -14.95
CA ALA A 7 16.59 -17.79 -13.50
C ALA A 7 16.51 -16.30 -13.13
N ALA A 8 15.30 -15.75 -13.15
CA ALA A 8 14.98 -14.53 -12.44
C ALA A 8 15.49 -14.71 -11.01
N GLY A 9 16.28 -13.75 -10.52
CA GLY A 9 16.78 -13.76 -9.14
C GLY A 9 15.64 -13.98 -8.14
N PRO A 10 15.95 -14.39 -6.90
CA PRO A 10 14.94 -14.79 -5.93
C PRO A 10 13.84 -13.73 -5.78
N VAL A 11 12.58 -14.16 -5.96
CA VAL A 11 11.41 -13.27 -5.86
C VAL A 11 11.31 -12.76 -4.42
N ARG A 12 11.50 -11.47 -4.24
CA ARG A 12 11.25 -10.74 -2.99
C ARG A 12 10.35 -9.53 -3.26
N VAL A 13 9.34 -9.34 -2.43
CA VAL A 13 8.31 -8.32 -2.58
C VAL A 13 8.50 -7.22 -1.54
N LEU A 14 8.40 -5.95 -1.93
CA LEU A 14 8.24 -4.83 -1.02
C LEU A 14 6.77 -4.40 -0.99
N LEU A 15 6.10 -4.59 0.14
CA LEU A 15 4.76 -4.06 0.37
C LEU A 15 4.84 -2.60 0.82
N THR A 16 4.07 -1.77 0.14
CA THR A 16 3.96 -0.33 0.37
C THR A 16 2.52 0.12 0.29
N GLY A 17 2.24 1.33 0.72
CA GLY A 17 0.95 1.99 0.59
C GLY A 17 1.07 3.42 1.11
N TRP A 18 -0.05 4.10 1.31
CA TRP A 18 -0.02 5.43 1.94
C TRP A 18 0.65 5.42 3.32
N PHE A 19 0.60 4.28 4.03
CA PHE A 19 1.30 4.07 5.30
C PHE A 19 2.83 4.03 5.23
N SER A 20 3.40 3.96 4.03
CA SER A 20 4.84 3.97 3.81
C SER A 20 5.40 5.39 3.69
N PHE A 21 4.57 6.39 3.38
CA PHE A 21 5.01 7.76 3.18
C PHE A 21 4.97 8.58 4.46
N LEU A 22 5.94 9.50 4.62
CA LEU A 22 6.06 10.36 5.81
C LEU A 22 4.78 11.17 6.05
N ASP A 23 4.27 11.80 4.99
CA ASP A 23 3.05 12.62 5.00
C ASP A 23 1.83 11.86 4.49
N GLY A 24 1.87 10.52 4.50
CA GLY A 24 0.76 9.69 4.05
C GLY A 24 -0.35 9.60 5.09
N GLU A 25 -1.60 9.73 4.64
CA GLU A 25 -2.78 9.48 5.47
C GLU A 25 -3.02 7.98 5.57
N VAL A 26 -3.06 7.46 6.80
CA VAL A 26 -3.28 6.04 7.06
C VAL A 26 -4.60 5.84 7.78
N THR A 27 -5.39 4.91 7.27
CA THR A 27 -6.63 4.47 7.88
C THR A 27 -6.50 3.04 8.40
N ALA A 28 -7.46 2.63 9.22
CA ALA A 28 -7.58 1.22 9.61
C ALA A 28 -7.74 0.29 8.40
N GLY A 29 -8.35 0.78 7.32
CA GLY A 29 -8.52 0.06 6.06
C GLY A 29 -7.18 -0.32 5.43
N ASP A 30 -6.21 0.60 5.40
CA ASP A 30 -4.89 0.35 4.83
C ASP A 30 -4.13 -0.73 5.62
N ALA A 31 -4.20 -0.67 6.96
CA ALA A 31 -3.61 -1.67 7.82
C ALA A 31 -4.27 -3.05 7.65
N LEU A 32 -5.59 -3.10 7.46
CA LEU A 32 -6.34 -4.34 7.20
C LEU A 32 -6.00 -4.91 5.82
N ALA A 33 -5.93 -4.08 4.78
CA ALA A 33 -5.55 -4.48 3.43
C ALA A 33 -4.12 -5.05 3.41
N LEU A 34 -3.18 -4.41 4.11
CA LEU A 34 -1.83 -4.93 4.31
C LEU A 34 -1.84 -6.32 4.94
N ARG A 35 -2.60 -6.54 6.02
CA ARG A 35 -2.69 -7.87 6.65
C ARG A 35 -3.29 -8.91 5.70
N ARG A 36 -4.30 -8.53 4.91
CA ARG A 36 -4.91 -9.43 3.91
C ARG A 36 -3.89 -9.89 2.89
N VAL A 37 -3.09 -8.97 2.35
CA VAL A 37 -2.08 -9.27 1.33
C VAL A 37 -0.88 -10.01 1.91
N GLY A 38 -0.42 -9.63 3.10
CA GLY A 38 0.61 -10.38 3.83
C GLY A 38 0.22 -11.85 4.02
N ALA A 39 -0.99 -12.11 4.50
CA ALA A 39 -1.49 -13.48 4.64
C ALA A 39 -1.58 -14.26 3.32
N CYS A 40 -1.83 -13.60 2.17
CA CYS A 40 -1.73 -14.25 0.86
C CYS A 40 -0.28 -14.63 0.54
N LEU A 41 0.66 -13.72 0.74
CA LEU A 41 2.07 -13.96 0.42
C LEU A 41 2.67 -15.03 1.33
N ASP A 42 2.32 -15.02 2.63
CA ASP A 42 2.67 -16.07 3.58
C ASP A 42 2.17 -17.44 3.11
N HIS A 43 0.89 -17.53 2.72
CA HIS A 43 0.30 -18.77 2.22
C HIS A 43 1.00 -19.28 0.95
N LEU A 44 1.49 -18.37 0.11
CA LEU A 44 2.22 -18.68 -1.13
C LEU A 44 3.73 -18.91 -0.90
N GLY A 45 4.24 -18.71 0.32
CA GLY A 45 5.67 -18.81 0.63
C GLY A 45 6.52 -17.74 -0.07
N VAL A 46 5.94 -16.60 -0.43
CA VAL A 46 6.65 -15.51 -1.11
C VAL A 46 7.24 -14.57 -0.07
N PRO A 47 8.57 -14.38 -0.02
CA PRO A 47 9.17 -13.51 0.98
C PRO A 47 8.87 -12.04 0.68
N TYR A 48 8.53 -11.29 1.72
CA TYR A 48 8.23 -9.87 1.60
C TYR A 48 8.71 -9.08 2.80
N ASP A 49 9.00 -7.81 2.55
CA ASP A 49 9.18 -6.79 3.59
C ASP A 49 8.05 -5.76 3.49
N VAL A 50 7.81 -5.02 4.57
CA VAL A 50 6.81 -3.95 4.61
C VAL A 50 7.47 -2.64 4.97
N ALA A 51 7.36 -1.65 4.10
CA ALA A 51 7.82 -0.30 4.42
C ALA A 51 6.74 0.47 5.18
N TRP A 52 7.11 1.04 6.33
CA TRP A 52 6.27 1.95 7.11
C TRP A 52 6.91 3.32 7.20
N SER A 53 6.08 4.36 7.33
CA SER A 53 6.57 5.68 7.71
C SER A 53 6.98 5.69 9.19
N ALA A 54 8.10 6.37 9.46
CA ALA A 54 8.63 6.57 10.80
C ALA A 54 7.62 7.26 11.74
N GLY A 55 6.67 8.03 11.20
CA GLY A 55 5.59 8.64 11.98
C GLY A 55 4.63 7.62 12.59
N TYR A 56 4.46 6.45 11.94
CA TYR A 56 3.56 5.39 12.38
C TYR A 56 4.29 4.25 13.09
N ARG A 57 5.43 3.81 12.55
CA ARG A 57 6.24 2.73 13.12
C ARG A 57 7.73 3.08 13.04
N PRO A 58 8.30 3.75 14.06
CA PRO A 58 9.69 4.19 14.07
C PRO A 58 10.73 3.06 13.94
N ASP A 59 10.40 1.85 14.40
CA ASP A 59 11.34 0.72 14.43
C ASP A 59 11.17 -0.24 13.23
N ALA A 60 10.34 0.14 12.25
CA ALA A 60 10.08 -0.66 11.05
C ALA A 60 10.96 -0.20 9.87
N LEU A 61 11.07 -1.02 8.83
CA LEU A 61 11.74 -0.64 7.59
C LEU A 61 11.10 0.62 6.99
N HIS A 62 11.91 1.62 6.64
CA HIS A 62 11.46 2.83 5.96
C HIS A 62 11.74 2.80 4.45
N LEU A 63 10.91 3.48 3.65
CA LEU A 63 11.11 3.56 2.19
C LEU A 63 12.49 4.11 1.79
N SER A 64 13.03 5.05 2.57
CA SER A 64 14.36 5.62 2.34
C SER A 64 15.49 4.63 2.61
N GLU A 65 15.26 3.62 3.42
CA GLU A 65 16.25 2.63 3.87
C GLU A 65 16.17 1.32 3.09
N ALA A 66 15.02 1.06 2.43
CA ALA A 66 14.83 -0.10 1.59
C ALA A 66 15.86 -0.13 0.45
N ALA A 67 16.72 -1.17 0.45
CA ALA A 67 17.68 -1.41 -0.63
C ALA A 67 16.94 -1.72 -1.94
N ARG A 68 16.89 -0.75 -2.86
CA ARG A 68 16.00 -0.80 -4.03
C ARG A 68 16.28 -1.97 -4.99
N ASN A 69 17.52 -2.46 -5.01
CA ASN A 69 17.98 -3.52 -5.89
C ASN A 69 17.74 -4.95 -5.38
N ILE A 70 17.31 -5.13 -4.12
CA ILE A 70 17.03 -6.48 -3.58
C ILE A 70 15.58 -6.93 -3.81
N TYR A 71 14.71 -6.03 -4.25
CA TYR A 71 13.30 -6.32 -4.49
C TYR A 71 13.04 -6.55 -5.97
N SER A 72 12.41 -7.68 -6.27
CA SER A 72 11.91 -7.99 -7.61
C SER A 72 10.58 -7.31 -7.90
N HIS A 73 9.75 -7.12 -6.86
CA HIS A 73 8.40 -6.60 -6.98
C HIS A 73 8.15 -5.53 -5.92
N LEU A 74 7.43 -4.50 -6.33
CA LEU A 74 6.89 -3.45 -5.47
C LEU A 74 5.37 -3.51 -5.56
N VAL A 75 4.70 -3.65 -4.42
CA VAL A 75 3.25 -3.69 -4.36
C VAL A 75 2.75 -2.48 -3.56
N PHE A 76 1.93 -1.64 -4.18
CA PHE A 76 1.26 -0.51 -3.53
C PHE A 76 -0.18 -0.88 -3.19
N LEU A 77 -0.53 -0.76 -1.91
CA LEU A 77 -1.77 -1.28 -1.34
C LEU A 77 -2.73 -0.18 -0.94
N CYS A 78 -3.99 -0.38 -1.33
CA CYS A 78 -5.13 0.38 -0.85
C CYS A 78 -5.02 1.91 -1.10
N GLY A 79 -6.13 2.60 -0.88
CA GLY A 79 -6.22 4.04 -1.08
C GLY A 79 -6.14 4.45 -2.56
N PRO A 80 -6.23 5.75 -2.82
CA PRO A 80 -6.21 6.27 -4.19
C PRO A 80 -4.80 6.23 -4.77
N ALA A 81 -4.67 5.83 -6.04
CA ALA A 81 -3.40 5.86 -6.77
C ALA A 81 -3.21 7.23 -7.43
N TYR A 82 -2.81 8.24 -6.64
CA TYR A 82 -2.64 9.60 -7.13
C TYR A 82 -1.48 10.34 -6.46
N GLY A 83 -1.04 11.41 -7.10
CA GLY A 83 -0.15 12.40 -6.52
C GLY A 83 1.33 12.05 -6.62
N ARG A 84 2.13 13.09 -6.36
CA ARG A 84 3.58 13.10 -6.55
C ARG A 84 4.33 12.02 -5.75
N GLN A 85 3.87 11.69 -4.54
CA GLN A 85 4.50 10.66 -3.71
C GLN A 85 4.44 9.27 -4.37
N VAL A 86 3.33 8.94 -5.04
CA VAL A 86 3.18 7.69 -5.79
C VAL A 86 4.05 7.73 -7.05
N GLU A 87 4.15 8.88 -7.72
CA GLU A 87 5.02 9.04 -8.87
C GLU A 87 6.51 8.89 -8.52
N GLU A 88 6.94 9.49 -7.42
CA GLU A 88 8.32 9.38 -6.90
C GLU A 88 8.66 7.95 -6.43
N LEU A 89 7.66 7.18 -6.01
CA LEU A 89 7.82 5.77 -5.68
C LEU A 89 8.25 4.96 -6.91
N HIS A 90 7.67 5.23 -8.08
CA HIS A 90 8.06 4.57 -9.35
C HIS A 90 9.52 4.83 -9.70
N ASN A 91 9.92 6.10 -9.59
CA ASN A 91 11.30 6.53 -9.82
C ASN A 91 12.27 5.91 -8.81
N SER A 92 11.77 5.60 -7.62
CA SER A 92 12.58 5.01 -6.56
C SER A 92 12.86 3.53 -6.76
N PHE A 93 11.96 2.81 -7.43
CA PHE A 93 12.05 1.38 -7.68
C PHE A 93 11.89 1.07 -9.18
N PRO A 94 12.80 1.58 -10.03
CA PRO A 94 12.66 1.49 -11.49
C PRO A 94 12.81 0.04 -11.99
N SER A 95 13.60 -0.78 -11.30
CA SER A 95 13.87 -2.19 -11.65
C SER A 95 12.80 -3.16 -11.17
N CYS A 96 11.88 -2.74 -10.29
CA CYS A 96 10.85 -3.62 -9.77
C CYS A 96 9.69 -3.74 -10.75
N VAL A 97 9.06 -4.92 -10.79
CA VAL A 97 7.68 -5.03 -11.28
C VAL A 97 6.78 -4.33 -10.26
N ARG A 98 6.04 -3.32 -10.70
CA ARG A 98 5.25 -2.39 -9.86
C ARG A 98 3.77 -2.70 -10.01
N ILE A 99 3.11 -3.05 -8.91
CA ILE A 99 1.73 -3.51 -8.90
C ILE A 99 0.92 -2.67 -7.91
N ALA A 100 -0.18 -2.08 -8.35
CA ALA A 100 -1.17 -1.47 -7.47
C ALA A 100 -2.30 -2.47 -7.19
N VAL A 101 -2.67 -2.67 -5.92
CA VAL A 101 -3.71 -3.64 -5.52
C VAL A 101 -4.73 -3.01 -4.58
N GLY A 102 -6.00 -3.14 -4.95
CA GLY A 102 -7.12 -2.62 -4.19
C GLY A 102 -7.16 -1.10 -4.13
N THR A 103 -6.58 -0.42 -5.12
CA THR A 103 -6.53 1.04 -5.17
C THR A 103 -7.77 1.65 -5.81
N SER A 104 -8.13 2.86 -5.41
CA SER A 104 -9.06 3.69 -6.19
C SER A 104 -8.30 4.35 -7.33
N VAL A 105 -8.75 4.14 -8.56
CA VAL A 105 -8.25 4.86 -9.73
C VAL A 105 -9.14 6.08 -9.93
N ILE A 106 -8.55 7.27 -9.94
CA ILE A 106 -9.27 8.53 -10.18
C ILE A 106 -9.16 8.93 -11.66
N ASP A 107 -7.95 8.85 -12.20
CA ASP A 107 -7.63 9.09 -13.59
C ASP A 107 -6.67 8.00 -14.05
N ALA A 108 -7.11 7.15 -14.97
CA ALA A 108 -6.31 6.04 -15.48
C ALA A 108 -5.10 6.50 -16.32
N SER A 109 -5.11 7.74 -16.80
CA SER A 109 -4.02 8.32 -17.58
C SER A 109 -2.95 9.02 -16.72
N ALA A 110 -3.25 9.27 -15.44
CA ALA A 110 -2.36 9.97 -14.55
C ALA A 110 -1.03 9.19 -14.36
N PRO A 111 0.13 9.89 -14.27
CA PRO A 111 1.43 9.26 -14.06
C PRO A 111 1.50 8.35 -12.83
N ALA A 112 0.79 8.72 -11.76
CA ALA A 112 0.66 7.90 -10.56
C ALA A 112 0.09 6.50 -10.84
N VAL A 113 -0.83 6.37 -11.81
CA VAL A 113 -1.45 5.10 -12.21
C VAL A 113 -0.61 4.42 -13.29
N THR A 114 -0.20 5.14 -14.32
CA THR A 114 0.51 4.58 -15.48
C THR A 114 1.94 4.14 -15.17
N GLY A 115 2.54 4.63 -14.08
CA GLY A 115 3.83 4.15 -13.60
C GLY A 115 3.80 2.72 -13.03
N PHE A 116 2.62 2.19 -12.68
CA PHE A 116 2.45 0.78 -12.34
C PHE A 116 2.38 -0.09 -13.60
N HIS A 117 3.03 -1.25 -13.55
CA HIS A 117 2.93 -2.24 -14.62
C HIS A 117 1.60 -3.00 -14.59
N HIS A 118 1.05 -3.19 -13.38
CA HIS A 118 -0.23 -3.83 -13.16
C HIS A 118 -1.05 -3.03 -12.16
N VAL A 119 -2.33 -2.84 -12.46
CA VAL A 119 -3.28 -2.17 -11.58
C VAL A 119 -4.48 -3.08 -11.39
N LEU A 120 -4.72 -3.49 -10.15
CA LEU A 120 -5.89 -4.27 -9.72
C LEU A 120 -6.78 -3.33 -8.90
N PRO A 121 -7.60 -2.48 -9.56
CA PRO A 121 -8.34 -1.43 -8.89
C PRO A 121 -9.46 -2.02 -8.03
N ARG A 122 -9.74 -1.38 -6.90
CA ARG A 122 -10.98 -1.58 -6.14
C ARG A 122 -12.16 -0.96 -6.87
N ASP A 123 -11.96 0.26 -7.37
CA ASP A 123 -12.94 1.06 -8.10
C ASP A 123 -12.23 1.97 -9.10
N ALA A 124 -12.95 2.36 -10.14
CA ALA A 124 -12.49 3.25 -11.21
C ALA A 124 -13.67 3.99 -11.86
N PRO A 125 -13.45 5.11 -12.55
CA PRO A 125 -14.50 5.82 -13.26
C PRO A 125 -14.98 5.00 -14.47
N GLY A 126 -16.05 5.47 -15.13
CA GLY A 126 -16.52 4.85 -16.37
C GLY A 126 -17.40 3.60 -16.17
N GLY A 127 -18.05 3.48 -15.02
CA GLY A 127 -19.02 2.40 -14.77
C GLY A 127 -18.39 1.05 -14.41
N VAL A 128 -17.09 1.02 -14.12
CA VAL A 128 -16.41 -0.17 -13.60
C VAL A 128 -17.05 -0.57 -12.28
N ARG A 129 -17.57 -1.80 -12.20
CA ARG A 129 -18.20 -2.30 -10.99
C ARG A 129 -17.15 -2.40 -9.87
N PRO A 130 -17.35 -1.73 -8.73
CA PRO A 130 -16.44 -1.85 -7.60
C PRO A 130 -16.34 -3.30 -7.12
N VAL A 131 -15.14 -3.71 -6.74
CA VAL A 131 -14.90 -5.01 -6.12
C VAL A 131 -14.85 -4.89 -4.61
N ARG A 132 -14.97 -6.03 -3.92
CA ARG A 132 -14.91 -6.09 -2.46
C ARG A 132 -13.56 -5.57 -1.97
N ASP A 133 -13.60 -4.69 -0.97
CA ASP A 133 -12.39 -4.12 -0.36
C ASP A 133 -11.51 -5.21 0.29
N LEU A 134 -10.19 -5.08 0.14
CA LEU A 134 -9.20 -6.00 0.72
C LEU A 134 -9.34 -6.10 2.24
N ALA A 135 -9.65 -4.99 2.91
CA ALA A 135 -9.82 -4.93 4.35
C ALA A 135 -10.93 -5.87 4.85
N ALA A 136 -11.97 -6.11 4.02
CA ALA A 136 -13.08 -6.99 4.37
C ALA A 136 -12.68 -8.48 4.40
N GLY A 137 -11.54 -8.85 3.82
CA GLY A 137 -10.99 -10.20 3.87
C GLY A 137 -9.83 -10.36 4.85
N ALA A 138 -9.47 -9.32 5.59
CA ALA A 138 -8.30 -9.36 6.47
C ALA A 138 -8.47 -10.42 7.57
N PRO A 139 -7.39 -11.13 7.96
CA PRO A 139 -7.43 -12.04 9.10
C PRO A 139 -7.96 -11.35 10.35
N ALA A 140 -8.82 -12.06 11.09
CA ALA A 140 -9.34 -11.59 12.36
C ALA A 140 -8.18 -11.37 13.34
N SER A 141 -8.17 -10.21 13.99
CA SER A 141 -7.22 -9.94 15.08
C SER A 141 -7.87 -10.37 16.39
N PRO A 142 -7.18 -11.12 17.27
CA PRO A 142 -7.69 -11.36 18.61
C PRO A 142 -7.73 -10.03 19.38
N GLY A 143 -8.91 -9.67 19.90
CA GLY A 143 -9.14 -8.45 20.67
C GLY A 143 -10.40 -7.69 20.23
N ALA A 144 -11.03 -7.00 21.18
CA ALA A 144 -12.16 -6.13 20.86
C ALA A 144 -11.67 -4.91 20.05
N PRO A 145 -12.38 -4.50 18.99
CA PRO A 145 -12.03 -3.28 18.27
C PRO A 145 -12.10 -2.10 19.22
N VAL A 146 -11.01 -1.33 19.30
CA VAL A 146 -10.99 -0.05 20.01
C VAL A 146 -11.42 1.02 19.02
N VAL A 147 -12.29 1.93 19.44
CA VAL A 147 -12.70 3.09 18.62
C VAL A 147 -12.32 4.36 19.37
N GLY A 148 -11.49 5.18 18.73
CA GLY A 148 -11.22 6.55 19.18
C GLY A 148 -12.03 7.52 18.33
N VAL A 149 -12.82 8.38 18.96
CA VAL A 149 -13.57 9.43 18.28
C VAL A 149 -12.84 10.75 18.47
N VAL A 150 -12.49 11.41 17.38
CA VAL A 150 -11.93 12.76 17.37
C VAL A 150 -12.91 13.67 16.65
N LEU A 151 -13.38 14.71 17.34
CA LEU A 151 -14.23 15.73 16.74
C LEU A 151 -13.36 16.71 15.96
N THR A 152 -13.47 16.69 14.64
CA THR A 152 -12.88 17.72 13.77
C THR A 152 -13.96 18.72 13.38
N TYR A 153 -13.79 19.99 13.73
CA TYR A 153 -14.72 21.04 13.32
C TYR A 153 -14.43 21.48 11.88
N GLY A 154 -15.44 21.39 11.01
CA GLY A 154 -15.51 22.00 9.67
C GLY A 154 -14.38 21.63 8.70
N GLN A 155 -14.66 20.78 7.71
CA GLN A 155 -13.82 20.60 6.51
C GLN A 155 -13.98 21.83 5.58
N GLY A 156 -13.62 23.02 6.07
CA GLY A 156 -13.34 24.17 5.22
C GLY A 156 -11.95 23.96 4.61
N SER A 157 -11.81 24.20 3.31
CA SER A 157 -10.59 23.98 2.52
C SER A 157 -9.43 24.89 2.94
N THR A 158 -8.90 24.72 4.14
CA THR A 158 -7.63 25.31 4.56
C THR A 158 -6.95 24.34 5.53
N ARG A 159 -5.83 23.80 5.06
CA ARG A 159 -4.82 22.99 5.75
C ARG A 159 -4.75 23.25 7.27
N ALA A 160 -5.43 22.41 8.05
CA ALA A 160 -5.22 22.28 9.49
C ALA A 160 -4.95 20.80 9.80
N ARG A 161 -3.74 20.53 10.30
CA ARG A 161 -3.27 19.18 10.67
C ARG A 161 -4.17 18.59 11.75
N ALA A 162 -4.85 17.49 11.42
CA ALA A 162 -5.44 16.63 12.43
C ALA A 162 -4.31 15.99 13.27
N ALA A 163 -4.46 16.02 14.59
CA ALA A 163 -3.56 15.29 15.48
C ALA A 163 -3.74 13.79 15.23
N MET A 164 -2.65 13.13 14.83
CA MET A 164 -2.61 11.71 14.51
C MET A 164 -2.94 10.90 15.77
N ALA A 165 -4.09 10.21 15.78
CA ALA A 165 -4.43 9.28 16.83
C ALA A 165 -3.44 8.11 16.78
N ARG A 166 -2.66 7.93 17.86
CA ARG A 166 -1.74 6.79 18.01
C ARG A 166 -2.55 5.51 18.24
N TRP A 167 -2.70 4.73 17.18
CA TRP A 167 -3.23 3.37 17.27
C TRP A 167 -2.14 2.43 17.77
N ARG A 168 -2.24 1.95 19.01
CA ARG A 168 -1.51 0.76 19.44
C ARG A 168 -2.32 -0.46 19.03
N LEU A 169 -1.95 -1.07 17.91
CA LEU A 169 -2.33 -2.46 17.65
C LEU A 169 -1.53 -3.30 18.66
N ARG A 170 -2.25 -4.02 19.54
CA ARG A 170 -1.66 -5.00 20.46
C ARG A 170 -1.09 -6.17 19.68
#